data_AF-A0A920HSJ7-F1
#
_entry.id   AF-A0A920HSJ7-F1
#
_cell.length_a   1.000
_cell.length_b   1.000
_cell.length_c   1.000
_cell.angle_alpha   90.00
_cell.angle_beta   90.00
_cell.angle_gamma   90.00
#
_symmetry.space_group_name_H-M   'P 1'
#
loop_
_entity.id
_entity.type
_entity.pdbx_description
1 polymer ?
#
loop_
_entity_poly.entity_id
_entity_poly.type
_entity_poly.pdbx_seq_one_letter_code
_entity_poly.pdbx_strand_id
1 'polypeptide(L)' 'MDELAKIIRVIKKYEPQAPHSILLTLDATAGQNAIQQAKVFNEMQELQDLLLQS' A
#
# COMPACT_ATOMS: atom_id res chain seq x y z
N MET A 1 8.76 -0.09 -4.82
CA MET A 1 7.47 0.02 -5.50
C MET A 1 7.28 -1.06 -6.57
N ASP A 2 8.24 -1.27 -7.48
CA ASP A 2 8.18 -2.36 -8.47
C ASP A 2 7.98 -3.76 -7.84
N GLU A 3 8.56 -3.99 -6.67
CA GLU A 3 8.40 -5.25 -5.94
C GLU A 3 6.95 -5.46 -5.44
N LEU A 4 6.30 -4.41 -4.93
CA LEU A 4 4.89 -4.48 -4.54
C LEU A 4 3.99 -4.71 -5.76
N ALA A 5 4.25 -4.01 -6.86
CA ALA A 5 3.54 -4.22 -8.13
C ALA A 5 3.71 -5.66 -8.64
N LYS A 6 4.91 -6.24 -8.50
CA LYS A 6 5.17 -7.65 -8.81
C LYS A 6 4.36 -8.59 -7.92
N ILE A 7 4.30 -8.34 -6.61
CA ILE A 7 3.51 -9.16 -5.67
C ILE A 7 2.03 -9.14 -6.06
N ILE A 8 1.45 -7.96 -6.30
CA ILE A 8 0.05 -7.81 -6.74
C ILE A 8 -0.17 -8.56 -8.04
N ARG A 9 0.73 -8.43 -9.02
CA ARG A 9 0.63 -9.13 -10.31
C ARG A 9 0.66 -10.64 -10.14
N VAL A 10 1.43 -11.17 -9.20
CA VAL A 10 1.48 -12.61 -8.93
C VAL A 10 0.19 -13.08 -8.28
N ILE A 11 -0.32 -12.36 -7.27
CA ILE A 11 -1.57 -12.73 -6.58
C ILE A 11 -2.75 -12.71 -7.56
N LYS A 12 -2.82 -11.71 -8.44
CA LYS A 12 -3.86 -11.60 -9.49
C LYS A 12 -3.88 -12.76 -10.49
N LYS A 13 -2.80 -13.54 -10.61
CA LYS A 13 -2.80 -14.76 -11.45
C LYS A 13 -3.63 -15.88 -10.83
N TYR A 14 -3.79 -15.89 -9.51
CA TYR A 14 -4.53 -16.91 -8.79
C TYR A 14 -5.95 -16.44 -8.44
N GLU A 15 -6.11 -15.17 -8.08
CA GLU A 15 -7.41 -14.55 -7.81
C GLU A 15 -7.50 -13.19 -8.51
N PRO A 16 -8.24 -13.07 -9.62
CA PRO A 16 -8.36 -11.82 -10.37
C PRO A 16 -8.90 -10.64 -9.55
N GLN A 17 -9.72 -10.89 -8.52
CA GLN A 17 -10.30 -9.85 -7.66
C GLN A 17 -9.36 -9.39 -6.53
N ALA A 18 -8.21 -10.05 -6.33
CA ALA A 18 -7.26 -9.70 -5.30
C ALA A 18 -6.37 -8.50 -5.70
N PRO A 19 -5.79 -7.78 -4.72
CA PRO A 19 -6.08 -7.84 -3.29
C PRO A 19 -7.43 -7.20 -2.96
N HIS A 20 -8.21 -7.81 -2.04
CA HIS A 20 -9.52 -7.29 -1.63
C HIS A 20 -9.43 -6.04 -0.74
N SER A 21 -8.29 -5.86 -0.07
CA SER A 21 -7.99 -4.70 0.77
C SER A 21 -6.49 -4.49 0.82
N ILE A 22 -6.08 -3.22 0.84
CA ILE A 22 -4.69 -2.81 1.05
C ILE A 22 -4.66 -1.92 2.27
N LEU A 23 -3.87 -2.35 3.24
CA LEU A 23 -3.65 -1.65 4.49
C LEU A 23 -2.23 -1.08 4.49
N LEU A 24 -2.13 0.24 4.61
CA LEU A 24 -0.85 0.92 4.76
C LEU A 24 -0.60 1.22 6.23
N THR A 25 0.55 0.77 6.75
CA THR A 25 1.00 1.11 8.10
C THR A 25 2.06 2.21 8.02
N LEU A 26 1.81 3.32 8.69
CA LEU A 26 2.74 4.45 8.77
C LEU A 26 3.21 4.67 10.20
N ASP A 27 4.48 5.04 10.33
CA ASP A 27 5.06 5.51 11.59
C ASP A 27 4.71 6.99 11.80
N ALA A 28 4.03 7.29 12.91
CA ALA A 28 3.62 8.64 13.27
C ALA A 28 4.81 9.58 13.51
N THR A 29 5.97 9.03 13.91
CA THR A 29 7.20 9.80 14.16
C THR A 29 7.92 10.20 12.87
N ALA A 30 7.60 9.56 11.74
CA ALA A 30 8.22 9.83 10.45
C ALA A 30 7.74 11.15 9.78
N GLY A 31 6.69 11.79 10.32
CA GLY A 31 6.23 13.11 9.88
C GLY A 31 5.93 13.20 8.39
N GLN A 32 6.63 14.10 7.65
CA GLN A 32 6.41 14.29 6.21
C GLN A 32 6.79 13.07 5.36
N ASN A 33 7.70 12.21 5.82
CA ASN A 33 8.07 10.99 5.11
C ASN A 33 6.90 10.01 5.04
N ALA A 34 6.09 9.90 6.11
CA ALA A 34 4.89 9.08 6.14
C ALA A 34 3.85 9.57 5.12
N ILE A 35 3.65 10.89 5.03
CA ILE A 35 2.74 11.51 4.05
C ILE A 35 3.19 11.22 2.62
N GLN A 36 4.50 11.30 2.36
CA GLN A 36 5.04 11.02 1.04
C GLN A 36 4.88 9.54 0.66
N GLN A 37 5.13 8.62 1.60
CA GLN A 37 4.89 7.19 1.37
C GLN A 37 3.41 6.89 1.08
N ALA A 38 2.49 7.53 1.80
CA ALA A 38 1.05 7.38 1.56
C ALA A 38 0.65 7.82 0.14
N LYS A 39 1.18 8.95 -0.33
CA LYS A 39 0.92 9.43 -1.70
C LYS A 39 1.40 8.45 -2.76
N VAL A 40 2.65 7.99 -2.65
CA VAL A 40 3.24 7.07 -3.64
C VAL A 40 2.50 5.73 -3.64
N PHE A 41 2.04 5.25 -2.48
CA PHE A 41 1.20 4.04 -2.42
C PHE A 41 -0.16 4.24 -3.11
N ASN A 42 -0.83 5.36 -2.83
CA ASN A 42 -2.14 5.65 -3.40
C ASN A 42 -2.11 5.83 -4.94
N GLU A 43 -0.99 6.29 -5.49
CA GLU A 43 -0.77 6.37 -6.94
C GLU A 43 -0.66 4.99 -7.60
N MET A 44 -0.27 3.96 -6.86
CA MET A 44 -0.08 2.60 -7.39
C MET A 44 -1.30 1.71 -7.23
N GLN A 45 -2.03 1.90 -6.14
CA GLN A 45 -3.27 1.20 -5.83
C GLN A 45 -4.11 2.06 -4.90
N GLU A 46 -5.42 1.96 -5.05
CA GLU A 46 -6.35 2.67 -4.18
C GLU A 46 -6.19 2.11 -2.76
N LEU A 47 -5.76 2.96 -1.81
CA LEU A 47 -5.65 2.57 -0.40
C LEU A 47 -7.05 2.57 0.22
N GLN A 48 -7.43 1.45 0.86
CA GLN A 48 -8.70 1.38 1.59
C GLN A 48 -8.51 1.76 3.07
N ASP A 49 -7.42 1.29 3.68
CA ASP A 49 -7.20 1.44 5.11
C ASP A 49 -5.82 2.03 5.42
N LEU A 50 -5.78 2.89 6.44
CA LEU A 50 -4.57 3.50 6.97
C LEU A 50 -4.47 3.24 8.48
N LEU A 51 -3.33 2.72 8.91
CA LEU A 51 -2.97 2.60 10.33
C LEU A 51 -1.75 3.45 10.65
N LEU A 52 -1.84 4.21 11.74
CA LEU A 52 -0.73 4.92 12.34
C LEU A 52 -0.22 4.13 13.55
N GLN A 53 1.09 3.89 13.57
CA GLN A 53 1.79 3.30 14.71
C GLN A 53 2.75 4.33 15.32
N SER A 54 2.87 4.32 16.64
CA SER A 54 3.66 5.26 17.45
C SER A 54 4.89 4.60 18.04
#